data_AF-A0A447N357-F1
#
_entry.id   AF-A0A447N357-F1
#
_cell.length_a   1.000
_cell.length_b   1.000
_cell.length_c   1.000
_cell.angle_alpha   90.00
_cell.angle_beta   90.00
_cell.angle_gamma   90.00
#
_symmetry.space_group_name_H-M   'P 1'
#
loop_
_entity.id
_entity.type
_entity.pdbx_description
1 polymer ?
#
loop_
_entity_poly.entity_id
_entity_poly.type
_entity_poly.pdbx_seq_one_letter_code
_entity_poly.pdbx_strand_id
1 'polypeptide(L)' 'MQALILEQQDGKTLASVQHLEESQLPAGDVTVDVHWSSLNYKDALAITGKGKIIRHFPMISWY' A
#
# COMPACT_ATOMS: atom_id res chain seq x y z
N MET A 1 13.23 -0.70 -4.82
CA MET A 1 12.52 0.60 -4.69
C MET A 1 11.88 0.72 -3.32
N GLN A 2 11.49 1.91 -2.85
CA GLN A 2 10.80 2.07 -1.55
C GLN A 2 9.28 2.19 -1.74
N ALA A 3 8.51 1.57 -0.85
CA ALA A 3 7.05 1.64 -0.87
C ALA A 3 6.46 1.63 0.55
N LEU A 4 5.31 2.27 0.73
CA LEU A 4 4.51 2.13 1.95
C LEU A 4 3.64 0.87 1.83
N ILE A 5 3.92 -0.13 2.66
CA ILE A 5 3.23 -1.41 2.70
C ILE A 5 2.29 -1.45 3.89
N LEU A 6 1.06 -1.90 3.62
CA LEU A 6 0.03 -2.17 4.61
C LEU A 6 -0.09 -3.68 4.78
N GLU A 7 0.12 -4.15 6.00
CA GLU A 7 -0.01 -5.55 6.41
C GLU A 7 -1.08 -5.67 7.50
N GLN A 8 -1.55 -6.89 7.76
CA GLN A 8 -2.48 -7.14 8.85
C GLN A 8 -1.94 -8.20 9.80
N GLN A 9 -1.90 -7.86 11.08
CA GLN A 9 -1.53 -8.77 12.17
C GLN A 9 -2.52 -8.60 13.32
N ASP A 10 -3.06 -9.70 13.84
CA ASP A 10 -4.01 -9.70 14.96
C ASP A 10 -5.20 -8.74 14.77
N GLY A 11 -5.69 -8.63 13.52
CA GLY A 11 -6.80 -7.75 13.14
C GLY A 11 -6.44 -6.26 13.06
N LYS A 12 -5.18 -5.88 13.30
CA LYS A 12 -4.70 -4.50 13.20
C LYS A 12 -3.94 -4.30 11.89
N THR A 13 -4.18 -3.17 11.23
CA THR A 13 -3.36 -2.74 10.10
C THR A 13 -2.03 -2.20 10.59
N LEU A 14 -0.94 -2.67 10.00
CA LEU A 14 0.42 -2.19 10.22
C LEU A 14 0.90 -1.50 8.94
N ALA A 15 1.39 -0.27 9.08
CA ALA A 15 1.91 0.51 7.96
C ALA A 15 3.41 0.73 8.13
N SER A 16 4.20 0.37 7.12
CA SER A 16 5.66 0.52 7.16
C SER A 16 6.23 0.84 5.78
N VAL A 17 7.27 1.68 5.75
CA VAL A 17 8.04 1.90 4.53
C VAL A 17 9.05 0.76 4.40
N GLN A 18 8.96 -0.01 3.32
CA GLN A 18 9.81 -1.16 3.07
C GLN A 18 10.51 -1.04 1.71
N HIS A 19 11.64 -1.74 1.58
CA HIS A 19 12.24 -1.97 0.27
C HIS A 19 11.47 -3.08 -0.46
N LEU A 20 11.18 -2.85 -1.72
CA LEU A 20 10.46 -3.77 -2.60
C LEU A 20 11.31 -4.04 -3.85
N GLU A 21 11.41 -5.30 -4.23
CA GLU A 21 11.96 -5.72 -5.52
C GLU A 21 10.92 -5.53 -6.62
N GLU A 22 11.38 -5.20 -7.84
CA GLU A 22 10.49 -4.96 -8.99
C GLU A 22 9.64 -6.18 -9.33
N SER A 23 10.17 -7.39 -9.10
CA SER A 23 9.44 -8.66 -9.29
C SER A 23 8.25 -8.85 -8.35
N GLN A 24 8.10 -8.03 -7.31
CA GLN A 24 6.97 -8.06 -6.39
C GLN A 24 5.82 -7.14 -6.84
N LEU A 25 6.02 -6.34 -7.90
CA LEU A 25 4.95 -5.56 -8.48
C LEU A 25 3.92 -6.48 -9.15
N PRO A 26 2.63 -6.13 -9.11
CA PRO A 26 1.61 -6.86 -9.86
C PRO A 26 1.90 -6.78 -11.37
N ALA A 27 1.52 -7.83 -12.09
CA ALA A 27 1.61 -7.83 -13.54
C ALA A 27 0.73 -6.72 -14.17
N GLY A 28 1.27 -6.04 -15.17
CA GLY A 28 0.57 -4.99 -15.90
C GLY A 28 1.35 -4.58 -17.16
N ASP A 29 0.68 -3.90 -18.08
CA ASP A 29 1.27 -3.54 -19.37
C ASP A 29 2.20 -2.31 -19.29
N VAL A 30 2.08 -1.53 -18.22
CA VAL A 30 2.81 -0.27 -18.03
C VAL A 30 3.38 -0.21 -16.62
N THR A 31 4.68 0.08 -16.53
CA THR A 31 5.37 0.39 -15.27
C THR A 31 5.56 1.89 -15.16
N VAL A 32 5.24 2.48 -14.01
CA VAL A 32 5.33 3.93 -13.77
C VAL A 32 6.32 4.20 -12.64
N ASP A 33 7.30 5.06 -12.91
CA ASP A 33 8.19 5.59 -11.88
C ASP A 33 7.52 6.76 -11.16
N VAL A 34 7.04 6.51 -9.93
CA VAL A 34 6.18 7.44 -9.20
C VAL A 34 7.01 8.48 -8.47
N HIS A 35 7.01 9.72 -8.96
CA HIS A 35 7.70 10.85 -8.30
C HIS A 35 6.83 11.60 -7.29
N TRP A 36 5.51 11.53 -7.44
CA TRP A 36 4.57 12.29 -6.62
C TRP A 36 3.37 11.43 -6.26
N SER A 37 2.89 11.59 -5.03
CA SER A 37 1.66 10.98 -4.53
C SER A 37 0.97 11.95 -3.57
N SER A 38 -0.25 11.63 -3.17
CA SER A 38 -1.01 12.41 -2.18
C SER A 38 -1.62 11.51 -1.12
N LEU A 39 -2.03 12.11 -0.01
CA LEU A 39 -2.77 11.42 1.05
C LEU A 39 -4.21 11.94 1.06
N ASN A 40 -5.15 11.09 0.64
CA ASN A 40 -6.58 11.38 0.69
C ASN A 40 -7.18 10.84 1.99
N TYR A 41 -8.39 11.28 2.33
CA TYR A 41 -9.11 10.78 3.50
C TYR A 41 -9.30 9.27 3.49
N LYS A 42 -9.59 8.67 2.32
CA LYS A 42 -9.73 7.22 2.15
C LYS A 42 -8.40 6.49 2.42
N ASP A 43 -7.27 7.10 2.10
CA ASP A 43 -5.94 6.51 2.28
C ASP A 43 -5.59 6.50 3.77
N ALA A 44 -5.91 7.59 4.48
CA ALA A 44 -5.81 7.62 5.94
C ALA A 44 -6.69 6.55 6.61
N LEU A 45 -7.91 6.32 6.11
CA LEU A 45 -8.76 5.22 6.59
C LEU A 45 -8.12 3.85 6.33
N ALA A 46 -7.56 3.63 5.15
CA ALA A 46 -6.86 2.39 4.81
C ALA A 46 -5.64 2.14 5.72
N ILE A 47 -4.77 3.14 5.87
CA ILE A 47 -3.57 3.10 6.72
C ILE A 47 -3.92 2.83 8.19
N THR A 48 -5.00 3.43 8.69
CA THR A 48 -5.45 3.24 10.07
C THR A 48 -6.32 1.99 10.28
N GLY A 49 -6.61 1.24 9.22
CA GLY A 49 -7.49 0.07 9.26
C GLY A 49 -8.97 0.37 9.52
N LYS A 50 -9.38 1.64 9.41
CA LYS A 50 -10.78 2.07 9.62
C LYS A 50 -11.58 1.96 8.33
N GLY A 51 -12.89 1.70 8.46
CA GLY A 51 -13.82 1.74 7.32
C GLY A 51 -13.76 0.57 6.33
N LYS A 52 -12.96 -0.48 6.60
CA LYS A 52 -12.83 -1.69 5.75
C LYS A 52 -12.54 -1.37 4.28
N ILE A 53 -11.64 -0.41 4.04
CA ILE A 53 -11.24 0.01 2.69
C ILE A 53 -10.42 -1.09 1.99
N ILE A 54 -9.49 -1.72 2.72
CA ILE A 54 -8.60 -2.76 2.21
C ILE A 54 -9.32 -4.11 2.22
N ARG A 55 -9.22 -4.85 1.11
CA ARG A 55 -9.80 -6.20 0.96
C ARG A 55 -8.76 -7.32 0.98
N HIS A 56 -7.52 -7.02 0.60
CA HIS A 56 -6.43 -7.99 0.52
C HIS A 56 -5.16 -7.38 1.11
N PHE A 57 -4.42 -8.20 1.86
CA PHE A 57 -3.11 -7.87 2.42
C PHE A 57 -2.05 -8.84 1.87
N PRO A 58 -0.79 -8.41 1.71
CA PRO A 58 -0.29 -7.04 1.87
C PRO A 58 -0.76 -6.12 0.72
N MET A 59 -0.83 -4.81 0.99
CA MET A 59 -1.25 -3.80 0.01
C MET A 59 -0.24 -2.67 -0.07
N ILE A 60 0.07 -2.22 -1.29
CA ILE A 60 0.91 -1.05 -1.54
C ILE A 60 0.02 0.20 -1.51
N SER A 61 0.36 1.20 -0.70
CA SER A 61 -0.56 2.31 -0.35
C SER A 61 -0.93 3.28 -1.50
N TRP A 62 -0.27 3.26 -2.65
CA TRP A 62 -0.66 4.08 -3.82
C TRP A 62 -1.59 3.34 -4.79
N TYR A 63 -1.96 2.10 -4.46
CA TYR A 63 -2.93 1.26 -5.16
C TYR A 63 -4.27 1.22 -4.43
#